data_AF-A0AA40HKF9-F1
#
_entry.id   AF-A0AA40HKF9-F1
#
_cell.length_a   1.000
_cell.length_b   1.000
_cell.length_c   1.000
_cell.angle_alpha   90.00
_cell.angle_beta   90.00
_cell.angle_gamma   90.00
#
_symmetry.space_group_name_H-M   'P 1'
#
loop_
_entity.id
_entity.type
_entity.pdbx_description
1 polymer ?
#
loop_
_entity_poly.entity_id
_entity_poly.type
_entity_poly.pdbx_seq_one_letter_code
_entity_poly.pdbx_strand_id
1 'polypeptide(L)'
;MLSKSLVMEYLAHPSALSVAAGVACGMCLGWGLRVRFGMIPKSSVNETNTETRTEASVLGESGEYKMILVVRNDLKMGKGKVAAQCSHAAVSAYKQIQRKNPELLKQWEYCGQPKVVVKAPDEETLMHY
;
A
#
# COMPACT_ATOMS: atom_id res chain seq x y z
N MET A 1 19.13 43.86 38.76
CA MET A 1 20.20 43.08 38.11
C MET A 1 20.05 41.56 38.28
N LEU A 2 19.43 41.04 39.35
CA LEU A 2 19.25 39.59 39.53
C LEU A 2 18.25 38.89 38.59
N SER A 3 17.19 39.53 38.08
CA SER A 3 16.22 38.82 37.20
C SER A 3 16.75 38.54 35.79
N LYS A 4 17.68 39.36 35.28
CA LYS A 4 18.32 39.13 33.97
C LYS A 4 19.29 37.94 33.99
N SER A 5 19.92 37.69 35.13
CA SER A 5 20.83 36.54 35.33
C SER A 5 20.06 35.22 35.34
N LEU A 6 18.89 35.20 35.98
CA LEU A 6 18.05 34.01 36.12
C LEU A 6 17.37 33.60 34.80
N VAL A 7 17.00 34.59 33.96
CA VAL A 7 16.49 34.33 32.59
C VAL A 7 17.58 33.77 31.67
N MET A 8 18.84 34.21 31.82
CA MET A 8 19.94 33.64 31.05
C MET A 8 20.37 32.25 31.53
N GLU A 9 20.26 31.93 32.82
CA GLU A 9 20.52 30.57 33.33
C GLU A 9 19.44 29.56 32.92
N TYR A 10 18.17 29.98 32.82
CA TYR A 10 17.09 29.11 32.30
C TYR A 10 17.26 28.77 30.82
N LEU A 11 17.84 29.68 30.04
CA LEU A 11 18.17 29.48 28.63
C LEU A 11 19.44 28.64 28.40
N ALA A 12 20.27 28.46 29.43
CA ALA A 12 21.52 27.70 29.36
C ALA A 12 21.43 26.28 29.94
N HIS A 13 20.23 25.77 30.21
CA HIS A 13 20.07 24.39 30.70
C HIS A 13 20.10 23.38 29.52
N PRO A 14 20.98 22.37 29.54
CA PRO A 14 21.22 21.45 28.41
C PRO A 14 19.99 20.64 27.97
N SER A 15 18.97 20.53 28.82
CA SER A 15 17.69 19.88 28.51
C SER A 15 16.75 20.75 27.65
N ALA A 16 16.78 22.08 27.81
CA ALA A 16 15.91 22.97 27.02
C ALA A 16 16.42 23.13 25.59
N LEU A 17 17.75 23.17 25.41
CA LEU A 17 18.40 23.26 24.10
C LEU A 17 18.17 22.01 23.24
N SER A 18 18.19 20.81 23.84
CA SER A 18 17.99 19.56 23.12
C SER A 18 16.54 19.37 22.65
N VAL A 19 15.57 19.80 23.46
CA VAL A 19 14.15 19.80 23.07
C VAL A 19 13.91 20.80 21.94
N ALA A 20 14.45 22.02 22.03
CA ALA A 20 14.30 23.02 20.98
C ALA A 20 14.94 22.57 19.65
N ALA A 21 16.14 21.98 19.69
CA ALA A 21 16.81 21.43 18.52
C ALA A 21 16.06 20.23 17.92
N GLY A 22 15.52 19.35 18.78
CA GLY A 22 14.70 18.20 18.35
C GLY A 22 13.39 18.61 17.68
N VAL A 23 12.69 19.62 18.22
CA VAL A 23 11.47 20.18 17.62
C VAL A 23 11.77 20.85 16.28
N ALA A 24 12.85 21.66 16.20
CA ALA A 24 13.24 22.32 14.96
C ALA A 24 13.62 21.31 13.86
N CYS A 25 14.45 20.31 14.18
CA CYS A 25 14.83 19.26 13.24
C CYS A 25 13.63 18.41 12.80
N GLY A 26 12.76 18.04 13.75
CA GLY A 26 11.53 17.29 13.48
C GLY A 26 10.54 18.05 12.60
N MET A 27 10.38 19.35 12.81
CA MET A 27 9.53 20.20 11.94
C MET A 27 10.12 20.34 10.53
N CYS A 28 11.44 20.56 10.38
CA CYS A 28 12.08 20.68 9.07
C CYS A 28 12.03 19.37 8.27
N LEU A 29 12.36 18.23 8.89
CA LEU A 29 12.30 16.93 8.25
C LEU A 29 10.85 16.49 7.98
N GLY A 30 9.94 16.76 8.92
CA GLY A 30 8.52 16.46 8.78
C GLY A 30 7.87 17.22 7.64
N TRP A 31 8.15 18.52 7.49
CA TRP A 31 7.59 19.33 6.41
C TRP A 31 8.22 18.97 5.05
N GLY A 32 9.53 18.71 5.01
CA GLY A 32 10.22 18.25 3.80
C GLY A 32 9.72 16.90 3.29
N LEU A 33 9.44 15.95 4.20
CA LEU A 33 8.84 14.67 3.84
C LEU A 33 7.38 14.81 3.40
N ARG A 34 6.62 15.73 4.02
CA ARG A 34 5.24 16.05 3.60
C ARG A 34 5.16 16.72 2.23
N VAL A 35 6.13 17.51 1.81
CA VAL A 35 6.13 18.13 0.47
C VAL A 35 6.53 17.11 -0.60
N ARG A 36 7.39 16.14 -0.26
CA ARG A 36 7.85 15.10 -1.21
C ARG A 36 6.88 13.92 -1.35
N PHE A 37 6.04 13.66 -0.35
CA PHE A 37 5.02 12.59 -0.36
C PHE A 37 3.57 13.12 -0.27
N GLY A 38 3.36 14.43 -0.18
CA GLY A 38 2.05 15.06 0.00
C GLY A 38 1.36 15.41 -1.31
N MET A 39 1.08 14.38 -2.11
CA MET A 39 -0.08 14.41 -2.99
C MET A 39 -0.83 13.11 -2.76
N ILE A 40 -1.61 13.07 -1.68
CA ILE A 40 -2.75 12.15 -1.59
C ILE A 40 -3.89 12.90 -2.31
N PRO A 41 -4.37 12.42 -3.47
CA PRO A 41 -5.56 12.98 -4.06
C PRO A 41 -6.70 12.84 -3.06
N LYS A 42 -7.33 13.96 -2.71
CA LYS A 42 -8.57 14.00 -1.95
C LYS A 42 -9.66 13.43 -2.86
N SER A 43 -9.78 12.11 -2.93
CA SER A 43 -10.94 11.45 -3.55
C SER A 43 -12.14 11.75 -2.67
N SER A 44 -12.88 12.80 -3.05
CA SER A 44 -14.17 13.12 -2.47
C SER A 44 -15.07 11.90 -2.62
N VAL A 45 -15.43 11.29 -1.50
CA VAL A 45 -16.50 10.29 -1.45
C VAL A 45 -17.79 11.04 -1.73
N ASN A 46 -18.25 10.96 -2.97
CA ASN A 46 -19.67 11.02 -3.27
C ASN A 46 -20.08 9.59 -3.60
N GLU A 47 -20.88 9.01 -2.71
CA GLU A 47 -21.69 7.85 -3.02
C GLU A 47 -22.61 8.21 -4.19
N THR A 48 -22.30 7.67 -5.36
CA THR A 48 -23.30 7.46 -6.42
C THR A 48 -22.89 6.19 -7.16
N ASN A 49 -23.73 5.17 -7.05
CA ASN A 49 -23.74 4.00 -7.92
C ASN A 49 -23.82 4.45 -9.38
N THR A 50 -22.71 4.54 -10.10
CA THR A 50 -22.73 4.58 -11.56
C THR A 50 -21.40 4.07 -12.13
N GLU A 51 -21.46 2.81 -12.55
CA GLU A 51 -20.72 2.20 -13.68
C GLU A 51 -19.51 2.99 -14.22
N THR A 52 -18.34 2.78 -13.61
CA THR A 52 -17.04 2.99 -14.29
C THR A 52 -16.60 1.66 -14.89
N ARG A 53 -17.33 1.23 -15.93
CA ARG A 53 -17.08 0.01 -16.70
C ARG A 53 -16.52 0.38 -18.07
N THR A 54 -15.37 1.07 -18.14
CA THR A 54 -14.87 1.49 -19.47
C THR A 54 -13.36 1.48 -19.69
N GLU A 55 -12.49 1.39 -18.68
CA GLU A 55 -11.03 1.41 -18.96
C GLU A 55 -10.28 0.10 -18.63
N ALA A 56 -10.89 -0.81 -17.87
CA ALA A 56 -10.30 -2.12 -17.56
C ALA A 56 -10.64 -3.22 -18.59
N SER A 57 -11.55 -2.96 -19.52
CA SER A 57 -12.06 -3.97 -20.48
C SER A 57 -11.08 -4.26 -21.62
N VAL A 58 -10.08 -3.41 -21.87
CA VAL A 58 -9.26 -3.53 -23.10
C VAL A 58 -8.07 -4.48 -22.95
N LEU A 59 -7.68 -4.88 -21.73
CA LEU A 59 -6.47 -5.69 -21.50
C LEU A 59 -6.74 -7.12 -20.98
N GLY A 60 -7.99 -7.60 -20.97
CA GLY A 60 -8.33 -8.81 -20.19
C GLY A 60 -9.26 -9.86 -20.79
N GLU A 61 -9.88 -9.64 -21.95
CA GLU A 61 -10.88 -10.59 -22.48
C GLU A 61 -10.36 -11.55 -23.56
N SER A 62 -9.14 -11.40 -24.06
CA SER A 62 -8.63 -12.23 -25.18
C SER A 62 -7.42 -13.11 -24.88
N GLY A 63 -6.97 -13.20 -23.61
CA GLY A 63 -5.84 -14.05 -23.21
C GLY A 63 -6.30 -15.35 -22.56
N GLU A 64 -5.80 -16.51 -23.01
CA GLU A 64 -6.17 -17.82 -22.45
C GLU A 64 -5.68 -18.03 -21.00
N TYR A 65 -4.70 -17.23 -20.55
CA TYR A 65 -4.05 -17.42 -19.26
C TYR A 65 -4.22 -16.21 -18.34
N LYS A 66 -4.61 -16.47 -17.08
CA LYS A 66 -4.76 -15.47 -16.02
C LYS A 66 -4.41 -16.01 -14.65
N MET A 67 -4.03 -15.11 -13.74
CA MET A 67 -3.82 -15.41 -12.33
C MET A 67 -5.05 -14.98 -11.53
N ILE A 68 -5.58 -15.89 -10.71
CA ILE A 68 -6.68 -15.59 -9.79
C ILE A 68 -6.12 -15.48 -8.38
N LEU A 69 -6.45 -14.40 -7.68
CA LEU A 69 -6.07 -14.15 -6.30
C LEU A 69 -7.33 -14.17 -5.45
N VAL A 70 -7.51 -15.22 -4.65
CA VAL A 70 -8.68 -15.39 -3.79
C VAL A 70 -8.41 -14.81 -2.41
N VAL A 71 -9.27 -13.92 -1.95
CA VAL A 71 -9.13 -13.23 -0.66
C VAL A 71 -10.26 -13.63 0.28
N ARG A 72 -9.89 -14.10 1.47
CA ARG A 72 -10.82 -14.38 2.56
C ARG A 72 -11.52 -13.11 3.07
N ASN A 73 -12.85 -13.14 3.09
CA ASN A 73 -13.70 -11.99 3.45
C ASN A 73 -14.12 -12.01 4.93
N ASP A 74 -14.05 -13.16 5.60
CA ASP A 74 -14.26 -13.33 7.05
C ASP A 74 -13.22 -12.58 7.89
N LEU A 75 -11.98 -12.46 7.40
CA LEU A 75 -10.87 -11.80 8.10
C LEU A 75 -10.97 -10.26 8.20
N LYS A 76 -11.99 -9.64 7.56
CA LYS A 76 -12.24 -8.18 7.56
C LYS A 76 -10.99 -7.33 7.32
N MET A 77 -10.12 -7.76 6.40
CA MET A 77 -8.89 -7.04 6.09
C MET A 77 -9.19 -5.70 5.40
N GLY A 78 -8.50 -4.64 5.84
CA GLY A 78 -8.54 -3.35 5.15
C GLY A 78 -7.89 -3.42 3.76
N LYS A 79 -8.26 -2.47 2.87
CA LYS A 79 -7.81 -2.43 1.46
C LYS A 79 -6.29 -2.56 1.29
N GLY A 80 -5.50 -1.87 2.12
CA GLY A 80 -4.04 -1.95 2.08
C GLY A 80 -3.49 -3.32 2.44
N LYS A 81 -4.07 -3.99 3.45
CA LYS A 81 -3.67 -5.35 3.84
C LYS A 81 -4.04 -6.36 2.76
N VAL A 82 -5.23 -6.23 2.15
CA VAL A 82 -5.63 -7.05 1.00
C VAL A 82 -4.61 -6.89 -0.15
N ALA A 83 -4.27 -5.65 -0.53
CA ALA A 83 -3.31 -5.40 -1.59
C ALA A 83 -1.93 -6.02 -1.31
N ALA A 84 -1.43 -5.90 -0.07
CA ALA A 84 -0.17 -6.51 0.34
C ALA A 84 -0.21 -8.04 0.23
N GLN A 85 -1.28 -8.69 0.73
CA GLN A 85 -1.42 -10.14 0.66
C GLN A 85 -1.56 -10.65 -0.77
N CYS A 86 -2.35 -9.98 -1.61
CA CYS A 86 -2.43 -10.28 -3.04
C CYS A 86 -1.06 -10.15 -3.72
N SER A 87 -0.26 -9.15 -3.35
CA SER A 87 1.09 -8.95 -3.88
C SER A 87 2.04 -10.09 -3.47
N HIS A 88 1.99 -10.51 -2.19
CA HIS A 88 2.76 -11.65 -1.70
C HIS A 88 2.39 -12.95 -2.44
N ALA A 89 1.09 -13.22 -2.57
CA ALA A 89 0.59 -14.39 -3.28
C ALA A 89 1.01 -14.40 -4.75
N ALA A 90 0.90 -13.26 -5.44
CA ALA A 90 1.28 -13.13 -6.85
C ALA A 90 2.78 -13.42 -7.08
N VAL A 91 3.67 -12.83 -6.25
CA VAL A 91 5.11 -13.07 -6.35
C VAL A 91 5.47 -14.52 -6.02
N SER A 92 4.79 -15.12 -5.04
CA SER A 92 4.97 -16.53 -4.71
C SER A 92 4.56 -17.43 -5.88
N ALA A 93 3.37 -17.22 -6.44
CA ALA A 93 2.87 -17.97 -7.59
C ALA A 93 3.78 -17.83 -8.82
N TYR A 94 4.25 -16.61 -9.11
CA TYR A 94 5.22 -16.33 -10.17
C TYR A 94 6.51 -17.17 -10.00
N LYS A 95 7.12 -17.13 -8.81
CA LYS A 95 8.35 -17.90 -8.52
C LYS A 95 8.12 -19.41 -8.59
N GLN A 96 6.93 -19.88 -8.25
CA GLN A 96 6.58 -21.29 -8.35
C GLN A 96 6.46 -21.72 -9.82
N ILE A 97 5.71 -20.99 -10.63
CA ILE A 97 5.47 -21.35 -12.03
C ILE A 97 6.73 -21.17 -12.87
N GLN A 98 7.57 -20.18 -12.57
CA GLN A 98 8.87 -19.99 -13.21
C GLN A 98 9.75 -21.26 -13.12
N ARG A 99 9.67 -22.00 -12.02
CA ARG A 99 10.43 -23.24 -11.81
C ARG A 99 9.71 -24.47 -12.37
N LYS A 100 8.38 -24.50 -12.28
CA LYS A 100 7.56 -25.69 -12.64
C LYS A 100 7.19 -25.76 -14.11
N ASN A 101 6.84 -24.62 -14.73
CA ASN A 101 6.41 -24.53 -16.11
C ASN A 101 6.68 -23.12 -16.67
N PRO A 102 7.93 -22.83 -17.07
CA PRO A 102 8.32 -21.52 -17.58
C PRO A 102 7.57 -21.12 -18.85
N GLU A 103 7.07 -22.08 -19.64
CA GLU A 103 6.38 -21.75 -20.89
C GLU A 103 4.93 -21.34 -20.67
N LEU A 104 4.25 -21.91 -19.66
CA LEU A 104 2.97 -21.37 -19.17
C LEU A 104 3.14 -19.95 -18.64
N LEU A 105 4.22 -19.68 -17.90
CA LEU A 105 4.52 -18.34 -17.40
C LEU A 105 4.66 -17.34 -18.55
N LYS A 106 5.42 -17.69 -19.58
CA LYS A 106 5.62 -16.87 -20.78
C LYS A 106 4.31 -16.60 -21.52
N GLN A 107 3.43 -17.59 -21.65
CA GLN A 107 2.10 -17.39 -22.24
C GLN A 107 1.24 -16.41 -21.42
N TRP A 108 1.25 -16.53 -20.09
CA TRP A 108 0.58 -15.57 -19.22
C TRP A 108 1.17 -14.16 -19.32
N GLU A 109 2.49 -14.03 -19.44
CA GLU A 109 3.17 -12.75 -19.67
C GLU A 109 2.77 -12.14 -21.03
N TYR A 110 2.69 -12.94 -22.09
CA TYR A 110 2.19 -12.50 -23.40
C TYR A 110 0.74 -12.04 -23.37
N CYS A 111 -0.08 -12.61 -22.47
CA CYS A 111 -1.44 -12.13 -22.24
C CYS A 111 -1.51 -10.80 -21.47
N GLY A 112 -0.37 -10.15 -21.19
CA GLY A 112 -0.33 -8.92 -20.38
C GLY A 112 -0.40 -9.19 -18.89
N GLN A 113 0.00 -10.39 -18.44
CA GLN A 113 0.09 -10.80 -17.04
C GLN A 113 -1.19 -10.50 -16.20
N PRO A 114 -2.41 -10.85 -16.69
CA PRO A 114 -3.65 -10.44 -16.06
C PRO A 114 -3.84 -11.10 -14.69
N LYS A 115 -4.35 -10.32 -13.73
CA LYS A 115 -4.59 -10.72 -12.33
C LYS A 115 -6.01 -10.32 -11.94
N VAL A 116 -6.81 -11.27 -11.49
CA VAL A 116 -8.19 -11.03 -11.04
C VAL A 116 -8.29 -11.37 -9.56
N VAL A 117 -8.77 -10.42 -8.76
CA VAL A 117 -8.96 -10.63 -7.32
C VAL A 117 -10.43 -10.97 -7.06
N VAL A 118 -10.67 -12.10 -6.41
CA VAL A 118 -12.01 -12.57 -6.03
C VAL A 118 -12.09 -12.82 -4.52
N LYS A 119 -13.29 -13.04 -3.99
CA LYS A 119 -13.52 -13.23 -2.55
C LYS A 119 -13.93 -14.67 -2.24
N ALA A 120 -13.34 -15.24 -1.20
CA ALA A 120 -13.86 -16.43 -0.52
C ALA A 120 -14.59 -15.99 0.77
N PRO A 121 -15.71 -16.62 1.14
CA PRO A 121 -16.39 -16.32 2.40
C PRO A 121 -15.52 -16.64 3.62
N ASP A 122 -14.84 -17.78 3.61
CA ASP A 122 -14.08 -18.34 4.75
C ASP A 122 -12.90 -19.23 4.29
N GLU A 123 -12.20 -19.83 5.26
CA GLU A 123 -11.06 -20.72 5.03
C GLU A 123 -11.44 -22.04 4.37
N GLU A 124 -12.54 -22.64 4.80
CA GLU A 124 -13.01 -23.92 4.29
C GLU A 124 -13.28 -23.81 2.78
N THR A 125 -14.00 -22.78 2.38
CA THR A 125 -14.27 -22.49 0.98
C THR A 125 -12.98 -22.23 0.18
N LEU A 126 -11.99 -21.55 0.77
CA LEU A 126 -10.71 -21.31 0.12
C LEU A 126 -9.92 -22.60 -0.15
N MET A 127 -9.99 -23.58 0.78
CA MET A 127 -9.30 -24.86 0.64
C MET A 127 -9.97 -25.81 -0.36
N HIS A 128 -11.22 -25.53 -0.74
CA HIS A 128 -11.98 -26.30 -1.72
C HIS A 128 -11.93 -25.74 -3.15
N TYR A 129 -11.37 -24.54 -3.35
CA TYR A 129 -11.06 -24.01 -4.68
C TYR A 129 -9.79 -24.64 -5.25
#